data_AF-A0A067NK67-F1
#
_entry.id   AF-A0A067NK67-F1
#
_cell.length_a   1.000
_cell.length_b   1.000
_cell.length_c   1.000
_cell.angle_alpha   90.00
_cell.angle_beta   90.00
_cell.angle_gamma   90.00
#
_symmetry.space_group_name_H-M   'P 1'
#
loop_
_entity.id
_entity.type
_entity.pdbx_description
1 polymer ?
#
loop_
_entity_poly.entity_id
_entity_poly.type
_entity_poly.pdbx_seq_one_letter_code
_entity_poly.pdbx_strand_id
1 'polypeptide(L)'
;DAEICGLIIESLALSRASAQAISTLYGAIMRARPTLQAQRSEDEWMDVFQRVLSGGDEAEGGSGIFGKVESSGKDDADRPLEAKWFYVPEKDEDQERATVIRSMMPRPGKRSVTKKYKQYYYQPLGKISRWDPEDEL
;
A
#
# COMPACT_ATOMS: atom_id res chain seq x y z
N ASP A 1 -16.69 -6.66 10.82
CA ASP A 1 -15.36 -6.02 10.65
C ASP A 1 -14.18 -6.97 10.78
N ALA A 2 -14.12 -7.83 11.80
CA ALA A 2 -12.99 -8.74 12.01
C ALA A 2 -12.61 -9.58 10.78
N GLU A 3 -13.60 -10.15 10.06
CA GLU A 3 -13.34 -10.89 8.81
C GLU A 3 -12.68 -10.02 7.73
N ILE A 4 -13.21 -8.81 7.52
CA ILE A 4 -12.68 -7.86 6.52
C ILE A 4 -11.28 -7.39 6.91
N CYS A 5 -11.04 -7.17 8.20
CA CYS A 5 -9.70 -6.86 8.72
C CYS A 5 -8.71 -7.99 8.40
N GLY A 6 -9.09 -9.25 8.64
CA GLY A 6 -8.27 -10.41 8.29
C GLY A 6 -7.96 -10.49 6.79
N LEU A 7 -8.94 -10.23 5.95
CA LEU A 7 -8.78 -10.16 4.49
C LEU A 7 -7.82 -9.05 4.04
N ILE A 8 -7.94 -7.87 4.64
CA ILE A 8 -7.06 -6.73 4.35
C ILE A 8 -5.62 -7.04 4.77
N ILE A 9 -5.44 -7.62 5.96
CA ILE A 9 -4.13 -8.06 6.47
C ILE A 9 -3.50 -9.06 5.50
N GLU A 10 -4.22 -10.11 5.13
CA GLU A 10 -3.77 -11.14 4.20
C GLU A 10 -3.36 -10.52 2.85
N SER A 11 -4.23 -9.70 2.26
CA SER A 11 -3.98 -9.05 0.97
C SER A 11 -2.75 -8.14 1.01
N LEU A 12 -2.62 -7.29 2.04
CA LEU A 12 -1.47 -6.38 2.18
C LEU A 12 -0.17 -7.13 2.43
N ALA A 13 -0.21 -8.20 3.22
CA ALA A 13 0.99 -8.92 3.60
C ALA A 13 1.55 -9.79 2.46
N LEU A 14 0.66 -10.48 1.73
CA LEU A 14 1.04 -11.35 0.63
C LEU A 14 1.29 -10.58 -0.68
N SER A 15 0.79 -9.35 -0.82
CA SER A 15 1.09 -8.50 -1.96
C SER A 15 2.59 -8.27 -2.11
N ARG A 16 3.11 -8.29 -3.34
CA ARG A 16 4.52 -7.95 -3.64
C ARG A 16 4.84 -6.50 -3.28
N ALA A 17 3.86 -5.59 -3.36
CA ALA A 17 4.03 -4.21 -2.95
C ALA A 17 3.94 -4.11 -1.42
N SER A 18 4.74 -3.23 -0.82
CA SER A 18 4.70 -3.03 0.65
C SER A 18 3.52 -2.21 1.13
N ALA A 19 2.88 -1.45 0.24
CA ALA A 19 1.73 -0.62 0.51
C ALA A 19 0.82 -0.57 -0.73
N GLN A 20 -0.49 -0.49 -0.53
CA GLN A 20 -1.50 -0.51 -1.59
C GLN A 20 -2.61 0.50 -1.33
N ALA A 21 -3.19 1.04 -2.41
CA ALA A 21 -4.38 1.87 -2.34
C ALA A 21 -5.64 1.01 -2.05
N ILE A 22 -6.72 1.61 -1.54
CA ILE A 22 -7.98 0.92 -1.22
C ILE A 22 -8.59 0.35 -2.50
N SER A 23 -8.55 1.09 -3.60
CA SER A 23 -9.00 0.62 -4.92
C SER A 23 -8.28 -0.66 -5.36
N THR A 24 -6.97 -0.73 -5.10
CA THR A 24 -6.15 -1.90 -5.41
C THR A 24 -6.49 -3.08 -4.48
N LEU A 25 -6.77 -2.79 -3.20
CA LEU A 25 -7.20 -3.81 -2.22
C LEU A 25 -8.57 -4.38 -2.58
N TYR A 26 -9.53 -3.52 -2.97
CA TYR A 26 -10.83 -3.94 -3.48
C TYR A 26 -10.68 -4.93 -4.63
N GLY A 27 -9.96 -4.57 -5.68
CA GLY A 27 -9.74 -5.46 -6.81
C GLY A 27 -9.04 -6.78 -6.45
N ALA A 28 -8.12 -6.77 -5.48
CA ALA A 28 -7.43 -7.98 -5.02
C ALA A 28 -8.34 -8.90 -4.20
N ILE A 29 -9.05 -8.35 -3.20
CA ILE A 29 -9.93 -9.11 -2.30
C ILE A 29 -11.11 -9.66 -3.07
N MET A 30 -11.72 -8.86 -3.95
CA MET A 30 -12.86 -9.31 -4.75
C MET A 30 -12.48 -10.40 -5.75
N ARG A 31 -11.25 -10.37 -6.29
CA ARG A 31 -10.72 -11.47 -7.11
C ARG A 31 -10.51 -12.75 -6.29
N ALA A 32 -10.04 -12.62 -5.06
CA ALA A 32 -9.82 -13.76 -4.16
C ALA A 32 -11.14 -14.35 -3.62
N ARG A 33 -12.16 -13.51 -3.39
CA ARG A 33 -13.47 -13.90 -2.87
C ARG A 33 -14.62 -13.22 -3.67
N PRO A 34 -14.97 -13.75 -4.85
CA PRO A 34 -16.01 -13.16 -5.70
C PRO A 34 -17.40 -13.10 -5.04
N THR A 35 -17.67 -13.96 -4.06
CA THR A 35 -18.95 -13.97 -3.31
C THR A 35 -19.21 -12.67 -2.55
N LEU A 36 -18.18 -11.90 -2.23
CA LEU A 36 -18.31 -10.60 -1.58
C LEU A 36 -18.82 -9.51 -2.52
N GLN A 37 -18.57 -9.63 -3.83
CA GLN A 37 -18.98 -8.63 -4.83
C GLN A 37 -20.50 -8.46 -4.88
N ALA A 38 -21.25 -9.55 -4.67
CA ALA A 38 -22.72 -9.50 -4.74
C ALA A 38 -23.36 -8.89 -3.48
N GLN A 39 -22.61 -8.68 -2.40
CA GLN A 39 -23.19 -8.26 -1.12
C GLN A 39 -23.43 -6.75 -1.03
N ARG A 40 -22.60 -5.95 -1.70
CA ARG A 40 -22.55 -4.49 -1.60
C ARG A 40 -22.03 -3.88 -2.89
N SER A 41 -22.30 -2.60 -3.10
CA SER A 41 -21.69 -1.86 -4.22
C SER A 41 -20.18 -1.68 -4.01
N GLU A 42 -19.46 -1.29 -5.06
CA GLU A 42 -18.04 -0.96 -4.97
C GLU A 42 -17.80 0.18 -3.97
N ASP A 43 -18.57 1.27 -4.07
CA ASP A 43 -18.45 2.43 -3.17
C ASP A 43 -18.66 2.05 -1.70
N GLU A 44 -19.67 1.22 -1.41
CA GLU A 44 -19.92 0.73 -0.04
C GLU A 44 -18.75 -0.12 0.48
N TRP A 45 -18.12 -0.94 -0.38
CA TRP A 45 -16.94 -1.70 0.00
C TRP A 45 -15.73 -0.81 0.25
N MET A 46 -15.55 0.23 -0.56
CA MET A 46 -14.48 1.22 -0.39
C MET A 46 -14.63 1.92 0.97
N ASP A 47 -15.83 2.32 1.35
CA ASP A 47 -16.12 2.91 2.67
C ASP A 47 -15.84 1.94 3.81
N VAL A 48 -16.24 0.68 3.67
CA VAL A 48 -15.95 -0.36 4.67
C VAL A 48 -14.44 -0.56 4.84
N PHE A 49 -13.69 -0.61 3.74
CA PHE A 49 -12.24 -0.81 3.80
C PHE A 49 -11.55 0.41 4.40
N GLN A 50 -11.95 1.62 4.02
CA GLN A 50 -11.45 2.85 4.60
C GLN A 50 -11.68 2.87 6.11
N ARG A 51 -12.90 2.55 6.57
CA ARG A 51 -13.25 2.51 7.99
C ARG A 51 -12.41 1.48 8.78
N VAL A 52 -12.19 0.29 8.22
CA VAL A 52 -11.38 -0.75 8.87
C VAL A 52 -9.90 -0.34 8.95
N LEU A 53 -9.37 0.27 7.88
CA LEU A 53 -7.99 0.74 7.82
C LEU A 53 -7.74 1.90 8.79
N SER A 54 -8.61 2.92 8.75
CA SER A 54 -8.63 4.04 9.69
C SER A 54 -8.73 3.59 11.15
N GLY A 55 -9.65 2.66 11.46
CA GLY A 55 -9.78 2.13 12.81
C GLY A 55 -8.55 1.34 13.31
N GLY A 56 -7.67 0.89 12.40
CA GLY A 56 -6.41 0.24 12.73
C GLY A 56 -5.19 1.15 12.61
N ASP A 57 -5.34 2.42 12.23
CA ASP A 57 -4.25 3.40 12.15
C ASP A 57 -3.96 4.01 13.53
N GLU A 58 -2.69 3.98 13.94
CA GLU A 58 -2.26 4.59 15.21
C GLU A 58 -2.48 6.11 15.20
N ALA A 59 -2.32 6.75 14.04
CA ALA A 59 -2.52 8.20 13.91
C ALA A 59 -3.97 8.64 14.13
N GLU A 60 -4.93 7.75 13.89
CA GLU A 60 -6.36 7.99 14.10
C GLU A 60 -6.86 7.42 15.45
N GLY A 61 -5.94 6.99 16.32
CA GLY A 61 -6.24 6.46 17.66
C GLY A 61 -6.60 4.96 17.69
N GLY A 62 -6.36 4.24 16.59
CA GLY A 62 -6.54 2.81 16.47
C GLY A 62 -5.39 1.98 17.04
N SER A 63 -5.40 0.67 16.77
CA SER A 63 -4.41 -0.29 17.30
C SER A 63 -3.00 -0.14 16.71
N GLY A 64 -2.85 0.55 15.58
CA GLY A 64 -1.59 0.69 14.84
C GLY A 64 -1.24 -0.51 13.96
N ILE A 65 -2.14 -1.48 13.82
CA ILE A 65 -1.99 -2.65 12.95
C ILE A 65 -1.88 -2.27 11.46
N PHE A 66 -2.38 -1.09 11.09
CA PHE A 66 -2.20 -0.49 9.77
C PHE A 66 -1.44 0.82 9.86
N GLY A 67 -0.67 1.10 8.81
CA GLY A 67 -0.07 2.42 8.61
C GLY A 67 -0.47 2.99 7.26
N LYS A 68 -0.49 4.32 7.20
CA LYS A 68 -0.90 5.10 6.03
C LYS A 68 0.28 5.88 5.45
N VAL A 69 0.36 5.91 4.13
CA VAL A 69 1.28 6.73 3.35
C VAL A 69 0.44 7.69 2.52
N GLU A 70 0.40 8.94 2.95
CA GLU A 70 -0.24 9.99 2.17
C GLU A 70 0.60 10.33 0.93
N SER A 71 -0.09 10.58 -0.18
CA SER A 71 0.54 11.05 -1.40
C SER A 71 0.34 12.56 -1.51
N SER A 72 1.43 13.32 -1.65
CA SER A 72 1.36 14.74 -1.99
C SER A 72 1.18 14.99 -3.49
N GLY A 73 1.21 13.94 -4.30
CA GLY A 73 1.07 14.01 -5.76
C GLY A 73 -0.39 14.07 -6.21
N LYS A 74 -0.58 14.66 -7.39
CA LYS A 74 -1.85 14.67 -8.12
C LYS A 74 -1.71 13.88 -9.42
N ASP A 75 -2.83 13.39 -9.96
CA ASP A 75 -2.88 12.76 -11.27
C ASP A 75 -2.85 13.79 -12.41
N ASP A 76 -2.84 13.32 -13.67
CA ASP A 76 -2.81 14.17 -14.87
C ASP A 76 -4.07 15.07 -15.00
N ALA A 77 -5.12 14.77 -14.23
CA ALA A 77 -6.36 15.54 -14.15
C ALA A 77 -6.41 16.45 -12.90
N ASP A 78 -5.27 16.67 -12.23
CA ASP A 78 -5.11 17.48 -11.02
C ASP A 78 -5.89 16.96 -9.79
N ARG A 79 -6.29 15.68 -9.79
CA ARG A 79 -6.95 15.03 -8.64
C ARG A 79 -5.90 14.46 -7.69
N PRO A 80 -6.10 14.54 -6.37
CA PRO A 80 -5.16 13.97 -5.41
C PRO A 80 -5.03 12.46 -5.59
N LEU A 81 -3.79 11.96 -5.53
CA LEU A 81 -3.54 10.52 -5.58
C LEU A 81 -4.02 9.84 -4.28
N GLU A 82 -4.59 8.66 -4.43
CA GLU A 82 -5.09 7.87 -3.31
C GLU A 82 -3.97 7.51 -2.31
N ALA A 83 -4.29 7.61 -1.02
CA ALA A 83 -3.39 7.19 0.05
C ALA A 83 -3.14 5.68 -0.02
N LYS A 84 -1.93 5.26 0.35
CA LYS A 84 -1.55 3.85 0.36
C LYS A 84 -1.44 3.34 1.78
N TRP A 85 -1.92 2.14 2.00
CA TRP A 85 -1.97 1.48 3.30
C TRP A 85 -1.03 0.30 3.34
N PHE A 86 -0.48 0.00 4.52
CA PHE A 86 0.39 -1.15 4.75
C PHE A 86 0.10 -1.79 6.10
N TYR A 87 0.33 -3.11 6.19
CA TYR A 87 0.21 -3.86 7.44
C TYR A 87 1.48 -3.70 8.31
N VAL A 88 1.27 -3.62 9.62
CA VAL A 88 2.30 -3.50 10.68
C VAL A 88 2.19 -4.73 11.60
N PRO A 89 2.88 -5.83 11.25
CA PRO A 89 2.85 -7.06 12.05
C PRO A 89 3.30 -6.88 13.51
N GLU A 90 4.07 -5.84 13.82
CA GLU A 90 4.56 -5.53 15.17
C GLU A 90 3.47 -5.01 16.11
N LYS A 91 2.39 -4.47 15.54
CA LYS A 91 1.25 -3.88 16.25
C LYS A 91 0.01 -4.76 16.18
N ASP A 92 0.14 -5.97 15.62
CA ASP A 92 -0.94 -6.94 15.59
C ASP A 92 -1.13 -7.56 16.99
N GLU A 93 -2.36 -7.57 17.51
CA GLU A 93 -2.69 -8.21 18.80
C GLU A 93 -2.52 -9.73 18.74
N ASP A 94 -2.73 -10.33 17.57
CA ASP A 94 -2.55 -11.76 17.32
C ASP A 94 -1.12 -12.02 16.83
N GLN A 95 -0.24 -12.32 17.78
CA GLN A 95 1.18 -12.57 17.51
C GLN A 95 1.43 -13.90 16.78
N GLU A 96 0.54 -14.88 16.91
CA GLU A 96 0.63 -16.13 16.16
C GLU A 96 0.36 -15.88 14.68
N ARG A 97 -0.72 -15.15 14.37
CA ARG A 97 -1.01 -14.66 13.01
C ARG A 97 0.15 -13.84 12.47
N ALA A 98 0.65 -12.87 13.24
CA ALA A 98 1.74 -12.02 12.80
C ALA A 98 3.00 -12.83 12.45
N THR A 99 3.32 -13.86 13.25
CA THR A 99 4.47 -14.73 13.01
C THR A 99 4.32 -15.54 11.73
N VAL A 100 3.16 -16.17 11.52
CA VAL A 100 2.87 -16.93 10.30
C VAL A 100 2.95 -16.02 9.08
N ILE A 101 2.31 -14.85 9.14
CA ILE A 101 2.27 -13.91 8.03
C ILE A 101 3.67 -13.42 7.68
N ARG A 102 4.49 -13.03 8.67
CA ARG A 102 5.88 -12.59 8.44
C ARG A 102 6.71 -13.63 7.70
N SER A 103 6.51 -14.92 7.97
CA SER A 103 7.22 -16.01 7.28
C SER A 103 6.89 -16.11 5.79
N MET A 104 5.69 -15.64 5.38
CA MET A 104 5.22 -15.67 4.00
C MET A 104 5.40 -14.34 3.27
N MET A 105 5.64 -13.24 3.99
CA MET A 105 5.78 -11.90 3.40
C MET A 105 6.98 -11.84 2.42
N PRO A 106 6.76 -11.45 1.15
CA PRO A 106 7.85 -11.36 0.20
C PRO A 106 8.84 -10.23 0.56
N ARG A 107 10.14 -10.51 0.52
CA ARG A 107 11.25 -9.50 0.59
C ARG A 107 11.19 -8.56 1.81
N PRO A 108 11.27 -9.07 3.05
CA PRO A 108 11.09 -8.28 4.27
C PRO A 108 12.01 -7.03 4.34
N GLY A 109 13.29 -7.15 3.97
CA GLY A 109 14.23 -6.04 4.01
C GLY A 109 13.90 -4.87 3.06
N LYS A 110 13.26 -5.11 1.91
CA LYS A 110 12.91 -4.05 0.94
C LYS A 110 11.66 -3.28 1.37
N ARG A 111 10.75 -3.91 2.12
CA ARG A 111 9.44 -3.33 2.49
C ARG A 111 9.55 -2.12 3.40
N SER A 112 10.50 -2.10 4.33
CA SER A 112 10.68 -0.97 5.25
C SER A 112 10.99 0.34 4.50
N VAL A 113 11.71 0.25 3.38
CA VAL A 113 12.13 1.41 2.57
C VAL A 113 11.00 1.95 1.70
N THR A 114 10.03 1.11 1.34
CA THR A 114 8.91 1.45 0.44
C THR A 114 7.61 1.80 1.16
N LYS A 115 7.60 1.80 2.50
CA LYS A 115 6.52 2.34 3.36
C LYS A 115 6.57 3.87 3.51
N LYS A 116 7.33 4.58 2.67
CA LYS A 116 7.49 6.03 2.73
C LYS A 116 7.22 6.64 1.35
N TYR A 117 6.54 7.78 1.34
CA TYR A 117 6.42 8.60 0.14
C TYR A 117 7.79 9.16 -0.26
N LYS A 118 8.11 9.17 -1.56
CA LYS A 118 9.36 9.71 -2.11
C LYS A 118 9.07 10.43 -3.41
N GLN A 119 9.45 11.71 -3.47
CA GLN A 119 9.46 12.49 -4.70
C GLN A 119 10.89 12.55 -5.24
N TYR A 120 11.09 12.10 -6.48
CA TYR A 120 12.37 12.23 -7.17
C TYR A 120 12.28 13.42 -8.12
N TYR A 121 13.23 14.34 -7.99
CA TYR A 121 13.44 15.41 -8.96
C TYR A 121 14.55 14.98 -9.90
N TYR A 122 14.35 15.18 -11.19
CA TYR A 122 15.42 15.07 -12.17
C TYR A 122 15.57 16.42 -12.84
N GLN A 123 16.83 16.83 -13.00
CA GLN A 123 17.19 17.95 -13.83
C GLN A 123 17.98 17.38 -15.00
N PRO A 124 17.61 17.68 -16.26
CA PRO A 124 18.45 17.38 -17.39
C PRO A 124 19.82 18.03 -17.13
N LEU A 125 20.84 17.21 -16.94
CA LEU A 125 22.20 17.71 -16.95
C LEU A 125 22.49 18.17 -18.38
N GLY A 126 23.19 19.30 -18.55
CA GLY A 126 23.71 19.68 -19.87
C GLY A 126 24.54 18.52 -20.46
N LYS A 127 24.67 18.46 -21.79
CA LYS A 127 25.42 17.38 -22.48
C LYS A 127 26.70 17.05 -21.69
N ILE A 128 26.74 15.86 -21.10
CA ILE A 128 27.94 15.36 -20.43
C ILE A 128 28.79 14.77 -21.56
N SER A 129 29.67 15.60 -22.11
CA SER A 129 30.63 15.31 -23.19
C SER A 129 31.47 14.02 -22.96
N ARG A 130 31.52 13.51 -21.73
CA ARG A 130 32.34 12.34 -21.34
C ARG A 130 32.06 11.05 -22.14
N TRP A 131 30.91 10.93 -22.80
CA TRP A 131 30.52 9.70 -23.51
C TRP A 131 29.97 9.95 -24.92
N ASP A 132 30.18 11.14 -25.49
CA ASP A 132 29.77 11.43 -26.87
C ASP A 132 30.94 11.07 -27.81
N PRO A 133 30.84 10.02 -28.64
CA PRO A 133 31.92 9.63 -29.56
C PRO A 133 32.23 10.67 -30.64
N GLU A 134 31.37 11.69 -30.79
CA GLU A 134 31.61 12.84 -31.68
C GLU A 134 32.59 13.88 -31.10
N ASP A 135 32.93 13.84 -29.81
CA ASP A 135 33.89 14.77 -29.20
C ASP A 135 35.37 14.37 -29.44
N GLU A 136 35.62 13.22 -30.09
CA GLU A 136 36.97 12.73 -30.47
C GLU A 136 37.38 13.10 -31.91
N LEU A 137 36.55 13.86 -32.65
CA LEU A 137 36.72 14.13 -34.09
C LEU A 137 37.09 15.59 -34.43
#